data_AF-A0A931JWM8-F1
#
_entry.id   AF-A0A931JWM8-F1
#
_cell.length_a   1.000
_cell.length_b   1.000
_cell.length_c   1.000
_cell.angle_alpha   90.00
_cell.angle_beta   90.00
_cell.angle_gamma   90.00
#
_symmetry.space_group_name_H-M   'P 1'
#
loop_
_entity.id
_entity.type
_entity.pdbx_description
1 polymer ?
#
loop_
_entity_poly.entity_id
_entity_poly.type
_entity_poly.pdbx_seq_one_letter_code
_entity_poly.pdbx_strand_id
1 'polypeptide(L)'
;MVQSLRFRAAGVLVLALLAPAAIAQSTFVQTVKQNFTSWDANNDGVLSPDEVDRLTVDPKVRGDAAAAVAVMKLAMRSKKDPVAQFTLAEVEHAADAPLVVEGDAPLPAAAKNRDTFQTRYARAARVIRTVKRDLFRDPTPDLDGFHQGRIGDCFFVSMVGEMVEHDSQSVKRMIRPEAGGYDVTFGNGQTVGVPALTDAEFALASTTGGEGIWLPVLEKAFGSVRMRSRAEDKQAQSMTDAIAGGGSIAMSIQYLSGHKAETLRLRGKAAPTPGEREELAARVKAKVIEAIKAGRLIGAGTDAAPGVPGITPNHAFAIFGIDAQAGVLHLWNPHGNTFKPKGPAGLEHGYPTKGGRFDMPLGDFVATFRGVTFETGEALANPEEAAHLPGRKPRTPTAKADAPKSPEQTTHK
;
A
#
# COMPACT_ATOMS: atom_id res chain seq x y z
N MET A 1 -85.24 27.34 22.53
CA MET A 1 -84.59 26.02 22.39
C MET A 1 -84.42 25.81 20.90
N VAL A 2 -83.25 25.71 20.27
CA VAL A 2 -81.95 25.15 20.66
C VAL A 2 -80.86 25.94 19.90
N GLN A 3 -79.82 26.40 20.59
CA GLN A 3 -78.58 26.92 20.00
C GLN A 3 -77.69 25.73 19.61
N SER A 4 -77.28 25.63 18.35
CA SER A 4 -76.28 24.66 17.90
C SER A 4 -74.93 25.36 17.68
N LEU A 5 -74.02 25.12 18.63
CA LEU A 5 -72.62 25.53 18.63
C LEU A 5 -71.85 24.94 17.45
N ARG A 6 -71.02 25.77 16.80
CA ARG A 6 -69.99 25.36 15.84
C ARG A 6 -68.71 24.99 16.62
N PHE A 7 -68.27 23.73 16.53
CA PHE A 7 -66.91 23.34 16.91
C PHE A 7 -66.08 23.11 15.64
N ARG A 8 -65.06 23.95 15.42
CA ARG A 8 -63.96 23.68 14.48
C ARG A 8 -62.81 23.12 15.30
N ALA A 9 -62.54 21.82 15.19
CA ALA A 9 -61.32 21.22 15.69
C ALA A 9 -60.22 21.42 14.64
N ALA A 10 -59.26 22.30 14.92
CA ALA A 10 -58.01 22.41 14.18
C ALA A 10 -57.03 21.37 14.76
N GLY A 11 -56.87 20.24 14.08
CA GLY A 11 -55.82 19.26 14.38
C GLY A 11 -54.48 19.78 13.89
N VAL A 12 -53.61 20.18 14.81
CA VAL A 12 -52.19 20.42 14.52
C VAL A 12 -51.48 19.07 14.53
N LEU A 13 -51.19 18.55 13.32
CA LEU A 13 -50.35 17.37 13.14
C LEU A 13 -48.87 17.82 13.27
N VAL A 14 -48.27 17.59 14.43
CA VAL A 14 -46.83 17.77 14.63
C VAL A 14 -46.10 16.57 14.01
N LEU A 15 -45.60 16.71 12.80
CA LEU A 15 -44.59 15.79 12.24
C LEU A 15 -43.28 16.01 12.99
N ALA A 16 -42.97 15.17 13.96
CA ALA A 16 -41.63 15.09 14.53
C ALA A 16 -40.69 14.49 13.47
N LEU A 17 -39.82 15.33 12.90
CA LEU A 17 -38.66 14.90 12.13
C LEU A 17 -37.71 14.15 13.06
N LEU A 18 -37.82 12.82 13.09
CA LEU A 18 -36.79 11.96 13.67
C LEU A 18 -35.54 12.10 12.79
N ALA A 19 -34.59 12.93 13.21
CA ALA A 19 -33.23 12.84 12.69
C ALA A 19 -32.74 11.40 12.91
N PRO A 20 -32.16 10.73 11.89
CA PRO A 20 -31.61 9.40 12.09
C PRO A 20 -30.55 9.50 13.20
N ALA A 21 -30.77 8.76 14.30
CA ALA A 21 -29.78 8.64 15.35
C ALA A 21 -28.48 8.16 14.70
N ALA A 22 -27.41 8.95 14.79
CA ALA A 22 -26.10 8.52 14.37
C ALA A 22 -25.77 7.27 15.17
N ILE A 23 -25.70 6.11 14.51
CA ILE A 23 -25.27 4.86 15.16
C ILE A 23 -23.86 5.12 15.67
N ALA A 24 -23.71 5.21 16.99
CA ALA A 24 -22.42 5.43 17.62
C ALA A 24 -21.52 4.25 17.24
N GLN A 25 -20.38 4.56 16.59
CA GLN A 25 -19.41 3.54 16.24
C GLN A 25 -18.80 2.98 17.54
N SER A 26 -18.75 1.65 17.65
CA SER A 26 -18.07 0.96 18.75
C SER A 26 -16.60 1.39 18.84
N THR A 27 -15.98 1.35 20.02
CA THR A 27 -14.52 1.54 20.10
C THR A 27 -13.78 0.26 19.69
N PHE A 28 -12.50 0.39 19.34
CA PHE A 28 -11.60 -0.74 19.09
C PHE A 28 -11.61 -1.70 20.27
N VAL A 29 -11.42 -1.18 21.49
CA VAL A 29 -11.41 -1.98 22.74
C VAL A 29 -12.73 -2.71 22.95
N GLN A 30 -13.87 -2.02 22.77
CA GLN A 30 -15.19 -2.64 22.92
C GLN A 30 -15.39 -3.77 21.92
N THR A 31 -15.00 -3.55 20.66
CA THR A 31 -15.14 -4.55 19.60
C THR A 31 -14.30 -5.78 19.89
N VAL A 32 -13.03 -5.60 20.26
CA VAL A 32 -12.15 -6.73 20.58
C VAL A 32 -12.68 -7.47 21.81
N LYS A 33 -13.06 -6.78 22.90
CA LYS A 33 -13.65 -7.40 24.09
C LYS A 33 -14.88 -8.26 23.80
N GLN A 34 -15.77 -7.75 22.95
CA GLN A 34 -17.01 -8.45 22.59
C GLN A 34 -16.77 -9.74 21.80
N ASN A 35 -15.67 -9.81 21.04
CA ASN A 35 -15.38 -10.93 20.16
C ASN A 35 -14.21 -11.81 20.65
N PHE A 36 -13.49 -11.41 21.70
CA PHE A 36 -12.25 -12.04 22.12
C PHE A 36 -12.39 -13.55 22.30
N THR A 37 -13.37 -14.00 23.09
CA THR A 37 -13.60 -15.44 23.36
C THR A 37 -13.91 -16.26 22.10
N SER A 38 -14.50 -15.67 21.06
CA SER A 38 -14.76 -16.41 19.81
C SER A 38 -13.59 -16.35 18.83
N TRP A 39 -12.67 -15.40 19.02
CA TRP A 39 -11.48 -15.22 18.20
C TRP A 39 -10.30 -16.05 18.70
N ASP A 40 -10.14 -16.16 20.02
CA ASP A 40 -9.22 -17.02 20.76
C ASP A 40 -9.69 -18.48 20.64
N ALA A 41 -9.22 -19.15 19.59
CA ALA A 41 -9.69 -20.47 19.21
C ALA A 41 -9.13 -21.58 20.10
N ASN A 42 -7.96 -21.39 20.69
CA ASN A 42 -7.35 -22.34 21.61
C ASN A 42 -7.69 -22.07 23.08
N ASN A 43 -8.37 -20.94 23.37
CA ASN A 43 -8.79 -20.49 24.69
C ASN A 43 -7.62 -20.30 25.67
N ASP A 44 -6.47 -19.85 25.17
CA ASP A 44 -5.28 -19.62 26.00
C ASP A 44 -5.24 -18.20 26.61
N GLY A 45 -6.24 -17.37 26.31
CA GLY A 45 -6.38 -16.01 26.81
C GLY A 45 -5.60 -14.97 26.01
N VAL A 46 -5.03 -15.33 24.86
CA VAL A 46 -4.36 -14.42 23.93
C VAL A 46 -4.87 -14.58 22.51
N LEU A 47 -4.78 -13.52 21.71
CA LEU A 47 -4.93 -13.60 20.26
C LEU A 47 -3.53 -13.63 19.63
N SER A 48 -3.18 -14.79 19.08
CA SER A 48 -1.93 -15.02 18.37
C SER A 48 -1.96 -14.48 16.93
N PRO A 49 -0.80 -14.29 16.28
CA PRO A 49 -0.74 -13.90 14.87
C PRO A 49 -1.52 -14.83 13.94
N ASP A 50 -1.44 -16.15 14.16
CA ASP A 50 -2.12 -17.16 13.36
C ASP A 50 -3.65 -17.05 13.45
N GLU A 51 -4.17 -16.73 14.63
CA GLU A 51 -5.60 -16.52 14.81
C GLU A 51 -6.08 -15.24 14.13
N VAL A 52 -5.30 -14.17 14.24
CA VAL A 52 -5.59 -12.90 13.55
C VAL A 52 -5.51 -13.07 12.03
N ASP A 53 -4.57 -13.86 11.53
CA ASP A 53 -4.44 -14.17 10.10
C ASP A 53 -5.63 -14.97 9.59
N ARG A 54 -6.06 -16.00 10.32
CA ARG A 54 -7.28 -16.78 10.03
C ARG A 54 -8.53 -15.89 10.01
N LEU A 55 -8.68 -14.99 10.99
CA LEU A 55 -9.82 -14.06 11.06
C LEU A 55 -9.82 -13.06 9.91
N THR A 56 -8.64 -12.69 9.39
CA THR A 56 -8.52 -11.75 8.26
C THR A 56 -9.17 -12.31 6.99
N VAL A 57 -9.07 -13.63 6.77
CA VAL A 57 -9.60 -14.28 5.57
C VAL A 57 -10.96 -14.94 5.79
N ASP A 58 -11.56 -14.81 6.98
CA ASP A 58 -12.87 -15.38 7.30
C ASP A 58 -14.00 -14.46 6.79
N PRO A 59 -14.84 -14.88 5.82
CA PRO A 59 -15.94 -14.08 5.30
C PRO A 59 -17.08 -13.84 6.30
N LYS A 60 -17.07 -14.52 7.46
CA LYS A 60 -18.01 -14.32 8.56
C LYS A 60 -17.64 -13.12 9.44
N VAL A 61 -16.36 -12.74 9.47
CA VAL A 61 -15.89 -11.56 10.20
C VAL A 61 -16.15 -10.31 9.34
N ARG A 62 -17.06 -9.45 9.78
CA ARG A 62 -17.58 -8.31 8.99
C ARG A 62 -17.64 -7.01 9.76
N GLY A 63 -17.71 -5.89 9.05
CA GLY A 63 -17.92 -4.56 9.61
C GLY A 63 -16.88 -4.17 10.66
N ASP A 64 -17.35 -3.74 11.83
CA ASP A 64 -16.53 -3.32 12.96
C ASP A 64 -15.58 -4.43 13.44
N ALA A 65 -16.05 -5.68 13.52
CA ALA A 65 -15.20 -6.83 13.87
C ALA A 65 -14.01 -6.99 12.91
N ALA A 66 -14.26 -6.91 11.60
CA ALA A 66 -13.22 -6.98 10.58
C ALA A 66 -12.25 -5.79 10.63
N ALA A 67 -12.75 -4.59 10.96
CA ALA A 67 -11.92 -3.42 11.15
C ALA A 67 -10.92 -3.60 12.31
N ALA A 68 -11.38 -4.18 13.43
CA ALA A 68 -10.51 -4.46 14.57
C ALA A 68 -9.43 -5.50 14.22
N VAL A 69 -9.81 -6.58 13.52
CA VAL A 69 -8.87 -7.61 13.04
C VAL A 69 -7.79 -7.01 12.12
N ALA A 70 -8.18 -6.15 11.18
CA ALA A 70 -7.22 -5.47 10.31
C ALA A 70 -6.20 -4.61 11.08
N VAL A 71 -6.63 -3.92 12.15
CA VAL A 71 -5.72 -3.12 12.99
C VAL A 71 -4.77 -4.01 13.79
N MET A 72 -5.27 -5.09 14.41
CA MET A 72 -4.42 -6.05 15.13
C MET A 72 -3.37 -6.66 14.20
N LYS A 73 -3.77 -7.04 12.98
CA LYS A 73 -2.87 -7.55 11.95
C LYS A 73 -1.77 -6.56 11.59
N LEU A 74 -2.11 -5.29 11.38
CA LEU A 74 -1.11 -4.25 11.08
C LEU A 74 -0.13 -4.06 12.23
N ALA A 75 -0.59 -4.15 13.48
CA ALA A 75 0.25 -4.01 14.65
C ALA A 75 1.22 -5.18 14.83
N MET A 76 0.74 -6.41 14.65
CA MET A 76 1.58 -7.62 14.69
C MET A 76 2.64 -7.62 13.60
N ARG A 77 2.37 -6.97 12.46
CA ARG A 77 3.28 -6.90 11.32
C ARG A 77 4.24 -5.70 11.35
N SER A 78 4.17 -4.83 12.35
CA SER A 78 5.08 -3.69 12.43
C SER A 78 6.53 -4.14 12.62
N LYS A 79 7.46 -3.64 11.80
CA LYS A 79 8.89 -3.91 11.99
C LYS A 79 9.52 -3.10 13.11
N LYS A 80 8.89 -1.97 13.48
CA LYS A 80 9.46 -1.04 14.46
C LYS A 80 9.10 -1.46 15.88
N ASP A 81 7.85 -1.86 16.06
CA ASP A 81 7.31 -2.24 17.36
C ASP A 81 6.23 -3.31 17.17
N PRO A 82 6.61 -4.55 16.83
CA PRO A 82 5.67 -5.62 16.60
C PRO A 82 4.96 -5.99 17.91
N VAL A 83 3.64 -6.02 17.88
CA VAL A 83 2.85 -6.64 18.94
C VAL A 83 2.88 -8.16 18.73
N ALA A 84 3.48 -8.91 19.64
CA ALA A 84 3.60 -10.37 19.47
C ALA A 84 2.24 -11.08 19.53
N GLN A 85 1.37 -10.64 20.44
CA GLN A 85 0.04 -11.20 20.70
C GLN A 85 -0.83 -10.15 21.40
N PHE A 86 -2.14 -10.37 21.45
CA PHE A 86 -3.07 -9.50 22.19
C PHE A 86 -3.79 -10.25 23.30
N THR A 87 -3.48 -9.92 24.55
CA THR A 87 -4.38 -10.12 25.69
C THR A 87 -5.43 -9.01 25.75
N LEU A 88 -6.53 -9.22 26.48
CA LEU A 88 -7.48 -8.15 26.75
C LEU A 88 -6.85 -6.94 27.47
N ALA A 89 -5.91 -7.18 28.38
CA ALA A 89 -5.20 -6.12 29.09
C ALA A 89 -4.34 -5.27 28.14
N GLU A 90 -3.63 -5.91 27.20
CA GLU A 90 -2.84 -5.21 26.18
C GLU A 90 -3.72 -4.40 25.24
N VAL A 91 -4.89 -4.92 24.84
CA VAL A 91 -5.87 -4.21 24.00
C VAL A 91 -6.35 -2.93 24.69
N GLU A 92 -6.63 -2.98 26.00
CA GLU A 92 -7.03 -1.81 26.77
C GLU A 92 -5.93 -0.74 26.82
N HIS A 93 -4.67 -1.16 27.01
CA HIS A 93 -3.52 -0.26 27.02
C HIS A 93 -3.18 0.30 25.62
N ALA A 94 -3.44 -0.48 24.57
CA ALA A 94 -3.07 -0.14 23.20
C ALA A 94 -4.01 0.88 22.53
N ALA A 95 -5.24 1.07 23.03
CA ALA A 95 -6.27 1.87 22.38
C ALA A 95 -5.82 3.28 21.96
N ASP A 96 -5.10 3.94 22.87
CA ASP A 96 -4.57 5.29 22.71
C ASP A 96 -3.05 5.30 22.40
N ALA A 97 -2.42 4.13 22.36
CA ALA A 97 -1.02 4.01 22.01
C ALA A 97 -0.81 4.36 20.53
N PRO A 98 0.22 5.14 20.18
CA PRO A 98 0.59 5.37 18.78
C PRO A 98 0.95 4.05 18.09
N LEU A 99 0.40 3.80 16.91
CA LEU A 99 0.78 2.68 16.07
C LEU A 99 1.68 3.16 14.93
N VAL A 100 2.91 2.67 14.87
CA VAL A 100 3.85 3.00 13.79
C VAL A 100 3.92 1.81 12.83
N VAL A 101 3.46 2.00 11.59
CA VAL A 101 3.57 1.00 10.52
C VAL A 101 4.48 1.53 9.41
N GLU A 102 5.35 0.67 8.89
CA GLU A 102 6.29 1.00 7.81
C GLU A 102 5.54 1.12 6.47
N GLY A 103 5.86 2.14 5.66
CA GLY A 103 5.19 2.41 4.38
C GLY A 103 4.07 3.45 4.45
N ASP A 104 3.67 3.92 5.63
CA ASP A 104 2.79 5.10 5.71
C ASP A 104 3.53 6.33 5.13
N ALA A 105 2.88 7.08 4.24
CA ALA A 105 3.38 8.39 3.82
C ALA A 105 3.66 9.26 5.06
N PRO A 106 4.74 10.07 5.08
CA PRO A 106 5.06 10.88 6.25
C PRO A 106 3.87 11.78 6.61
N LEU A 107 3.22 11.49 7.73
CA LEU A 107 2.20 12.40 8.27
C LEU A 107 2.87 13.72 8.68
N PRO A 108 2.21 14.87 8.49
CA PRO A 108 2.68 16.13 9.04
C PRO A 108 2.97 15.98 10.53
N ALA A 109 4.00 16.67 11.06
CA ALA A 109 4.41 16.53 12.46
C ALA A 109 3.26 16.75 13.47
N ALA A 110 2.28 17.59 13.14
CA ALA A 110 1.08 17.86 13.94
C ALA A 110 0.06 16.69 13.99
N ALA A 111 0.22 15.65 13.15
CA ALA A 111 -0.65 14.48 13.08
C ALA A 111 -0.02 13.20 13.67
N LYS A 112 1.26 13.23 14.07
CA LYS A 112 1.94 12.05 14.66
C LYS A 112 1.33 11.58 15.98
N ASN A 113 0.70 12.49 16.75
CA ASN A 113 -0.01 12.16 17.99
C ASN A 113 -1.47 11.67 17.75
N ARG A 114 -1.86 11.33 16.51
CA ARG A 114 -3.25 10.99 16.14
C ARG A 114 -3.40 9.64 15.44
N ASP A 115 -2.34 8.86 15.32
CA ASP A 115 -2.38 7.55 14.65
C ASP A 115 -2.33 6.43 15.70
N THR A 116 -3.43 6.26 16.43
CA THR A 116 -3.59 5.26 17.48
C THR A 116 -4.36 4.04 16.95
N PHE A 117 -4.47 2.98 17.75
CA PHE A 117 -5.33 1.84 17.42
C PHE A 117 -6.77 2.30 17.14
N GLN A 118 -7.32 3.18 17.98
CA GLN A 118 -8.68 3.69 17.81
C GLN A 118 -8.87 4.48 16.50
N THR A 119 -7.93 5.34 16.12
CA THR A 119 -8.08 6.13 14.89
C THR A 119 -7.89 5.28 13.63
N ARG A 120 -7.00 4.27 13.68
CA ARG A 120 -6.85 3.28 12.61
C ARG A 120 -8.07 2.40 12.47
N TYR A 121 -8.64 1.95 13.58
CA TYR A 121 -9.90 1.22 13.61
C TYR A 121 -11.03 2.03 12.97
N ALA A 122 -11.17 3.31 13.36
CA ALA A 122 -12.18 4.19 12.78
C ALA A 122 -12.01 4.36 11.26
N ARG A 123 -10.76 4.44 10.78
CA ARG A 123 -10.45 4.49 9.34
C ARG A 123 -10.78 3.18 8.63
N ALA A 124 -10.38 2.03 9.19
CA ALA A 124 -10.68 0.71 8.63
C ALA A 124 -12.19 0.48 8.52
N ALA A 125 -12.94 0.75 9.58
CA ALA A 125 -14.39 0.65 9.58
C ALA A 125 -15.06 1.63 8.61
N ARG A 126 -14.48 2.81 8.37
CA ARG A 126 -14.94 3.72 7.31
C ARG A 126 -14.76 3.08 5.94
N VAL A 127 -13.55 2.59 5.63
CA VAL A 127 -13.25 1.91 4.35
C VAL A 127 -14.25 0.79 4.10
N ILE A 128 -14.43 -0.12 5.07
CA ILE A 128 -15.35 -1.26 4.96
C ILE A 128 -16.79 -0.82 4.67
N ARG A 129 -17.26 0.25 5.32
CA ARG A 129 -18.63 0.77 5.12
C ARG A 129 -18.80 1.49 3.78
N THR A 130 -17.77 2.16 3.28
CA THR A 130 -17.87 3.01 2.09
C THR A 130 -17.42 2.34 0.80
N VAL A 131 -16.69 1.22 0.89
CA VAL A 131 -16.14 0.52 -0.28
C VAL A 131 -17.26 0.15 -1.25
N LYS A 132 -17.01 0.42 -2.53
CA LYS A 132 -17.92 0.08 -3.62
C LYS A 132 -17.42 -1.21 -4.24
N ARG A 133 -18.15 -2.31 -4.03
CA ARG A 133 -17.69 -3.68 -4.29
C ARG A 133 -17.83 -4.13 -5.74
N ASP A 134 -18.31 -3.26 -6.63
CA ASP A 134 -18.28 -3.52 -8.07
C ASP A 134 -16.82 -3.63 -8.52
N LEU A 135 -16.51 -4.60 -9.38
CA LEU A 135 -15.14 -4.84 -9.84
C LEU A 135 -14.57 -3.60 -10.56
N PHE A 136 -15.34 -3.07 -11.52
CA PHE A 136 -15.06 -1.84 -12.24
C PHE A 136 -16.28 -0.94 -12.19
N ARG A 137 -16.10 0.32 -11.81
CA ARG A 137 -17.15 1.36 -11.82
C ARG A 137 -16.94 2.41 -12.89
N ASP A 138 -15.71 2.51 -13.38
CA ASP A 138 -15.35 3.38 -14.50
C ASP A 138 -15.14 2.55 -15.78
N PRO A 139 -15.66 2.97 -16.96
CA PRO A 139 -15.29 2.40 -18.24
C PRO A 139 -13.78 2.51 -18.56
N THR A 140 -13.09 3.48 -17.99
CA THR A 140 -11.66 3.78 -18.16
C THR A 140 -11.00 3.90 -16.78
N PRO A 141 -10.56 2.78 -16.18
CA PRO A 141 -9.79 2.81 -14.93
C PRO A 141 -8.64 3.80 -15.02
N ASP A 142 -8.49 4.64 -14.00
CA ASP A 142 -7.42 5.63 -13.93
C ASP A 142 -6.77 5.65 -12.54
N LEU A 143 -5.95 6.69 -12.29
CA LEU A 143 -5.12 6.80 -11.09
C LEU A 143 -5.55 7.92 -10.12
N ASP A 144 -6.63 8.65 -10.39
CA ASP A 144 -7.04 9.83 -9.62
C ASP A 144 -7.43 9.48 -8.17
N GLY A 145 -8.08 8.33 -7.99
CA GLY A 145 -8.41 7.76 -6.67
C GLY A 145 -7.35 6.82 -6.11
N PHE A 146 -6.29 6.54 -6.86
CA PHE A 146 -5.40 5.41 -6.62
C PHE A 146 -4.41 5.68 -5.48
N HIS A 147 -4.42 4.81 -4.48
CA HIS A 147 -3.52 4.88 -3.33
C HIS A 147 -3.14 3.48 -2.87
N GLN A 148 -1.84 3.26 -2.71
CA GLN A 148 -1.33 2.06 -2.06
C GLN A 148 -1.87 1.96 -0.63
N GLY A 149 -2.27 0.75 -0.25
CA GLY A 149 -2.66 0.37 1.09
C GLY A 149 -1.45 0.28 2.02
N ARG A 150 -1.62 -0.43 3.13
CA ARG A 150 -0.57 -0.59 4.16
C ARG A 150 0.17 -1.91 4.04
N ILE A 151 0.03 -2.55 2.90
CA ILE A 151 0.70 -3.78 2.53
C ILE A 151 1.99 -3.35 1.83
N GLY A 152 3.12 -3.97 2.16
CA GLY A 152 4.44 -3.59 1.65
C GLY A 152 4.68 -4.01 0.19
N ASP A 153 3.80 -3.60 -0.72
CA ASP A 153 3.68 -4.08 -2.10
C ASP A 153 3.88 -3.00 -3.18
N CYS A 154 4.50 -1.87 -2.81
CA CYS A 154 4.75 -0.74 -3.70
C CYS A 154 5.34 -1.13 -5.06
N PHE A 155 6.19 -2.16 -5.11
CA PHE A 155 6.82 -2.67 -6.32
C PHE A 155 5.81 -3.27 -7.31
N PHE A 156 4.70 -3.83 -6.84
CA PHE A 156 3.61 -4.34 -7.66
C PHE A 156 2.66 -3.21 -8.02
N VAL A 157 2.22 -2.46 -7.01
CA VAL A 157 1.25 -1.39 -7.14
C VAL A 157 1.75 -0.27 -8.07
N SER A 158 3.03 0.09 -8.02
CA SER A 158 3.63 1.06 -8.93
C SER A 158 3.53 0.61 -10.40
N MET A 159 3.75 -0.68 -10.67
CA MET A 159 3.73 -1.21 -12.04
C MET A 159 2.32 -1.46 -12.54
N VAL A 160 1.37 -1.81 -11.66
CA VAL A 160 -0.05 -1.81 -12.03
C VAL A 160 -0.50 -0.40 -12.44
N GLY A 161 -0.11 0.63 -11.68
CA GLY A 161 -0.46 2.00 -12.04
C GLY A 161 0.15 2.44 -13.36
N GLU A 162 1.41 2.10 -13.62
CA GLU A 162 2.06 2.42 -14.90
C GLU A 162 1.44 1.71 -16.10
N MET A 163 1.08 0.43 -15.94
CA MET A 163 0.34 -0.32 -16.95
C MET A 163 -1.04 0.29 -17.25
N VAL A 164 -1.75 0.81 -16.23
CA VAL A 164 -3.04 1.50 -16.37
C VAL A 164 -2.88 2.87 -17.03
N GLU A 165 -1.86 3.64 -16.66
CA GLU A 165 -1.56 4.93 -17.30
C GLU A 165 -1.29 4.76 -18.80
N HIS A 166 -0.59 3.69 -19.18
CA HIS A 166 -0.30 3.38 -20.58
C HIS A 166 -1.53 2.82 -21.32
N ASP A 167 -2.29 1.92 -20.70
CA ASP A 167 -3.52 1.35 -21.25
C ASP A 167 -4.54 1.07 -20.13
N SER A 168 -5.54 1.95 -20.01
CA SER A 168 -6.61 1.83 -19.01
C SER A 168 -7.41 0.52 -19.11
N GLN A 169 -7.42 -0.15 -20.26
CA GLN A 169 -8.14 -1.40 -20.47
C GLN A 169 -7.32 -2.63 -20.09
N SER A 170 -6.01 -2.49 -19.84
CA SER A 170 -5.11 -3.60 -19.50
C SER A 170 -5.64 -4.45 -18.33
N VAL A 171 -5.95 -3.81 -17.21
CA VAL A 171 -6.46 -4.47 -15.99
C VAL A 171 -7.82 -5.14 -16.21
N LYS A 172 -8.67 -4.59 -17.09
CA LYS A 172 -9.96 -5.20 -17.42
C LYS A 172 -9.82 -6.51 -18.17
N ARG A 173 -8.79 -6.62 -19.03
CA ARG A 173 -8.50 -7.86 -19.75
C ARG A 173 -7.92 -8.95 -18.84
N MET A 174 -7.32 -8.56 -17.72
CA MET A 174 -6.72 -9.49 -16.76
C MET A 174 -7.75 -10.15 -15.84
N ILE A 175 -8.82 -9.46 -15.46
CA ILE A 175 -9.72 -9.91 -14.39
C ILE A 175 -11.07 -10.36 -14.93
N ARG A 176 -11.42 -11.62 -14.68
CA ARG A 176 -12.74 -12.19 -14.97
C ARG A 176 -13.48 -12.48 -13.66
N PRO A 177 -14.70 -11.95 -13.46
CA PRO A 177 -15.52 -12.32 -12.31
C PRO A 177 -16.00 -13.77 -12.41
N GLU A 178 -16.00 -14.47 -11.28
CA GLU A 178 -16.43 -15.87 -11.16
C GLU A 178 -17.43 -16.04 -10.00
N ALA A 179 -18.08 -17.19 -9.91
CA ALA A 179 -18.97 -17.50 -8.81
C ALA A 179 -18.22 -17.50 -7.47
N GLY A 180 -18.38 -16.42 -6.69
CA GLY A 180 -17.76 -16.27 -5.36
C GLY A 180 -16.34 -15.68 -5.38
N GLY A 181 -15.84 -15.21 -6.52
CA GLY A 181 -14.48 -14.69 -6.63
C GLY A 181 -14.12 -14.15 -8.00
N TYR A 182 -12.84 -14.27 -8.35
CA TYR A 182 -12.26 -13.75 -9.58
C TYR A 182 -11.17 -14.68 -10.10
N ASP A 183 -11.11 -14.83 -11.41
CA ASP A 183 -9.93 -15.33 -12.11
C ASP A 183 -9.10 -14.15 -12.59
N VAL A 184 -7.80 -14.18 -12.32
CA VAL A 184 -6.84 -13.18 -12.80
C VAL A 184 -5.83 -13.87 -13.71
N THR A 185 -5.75 -13.44 -14.96
CA THR A 185 -4.74 -13.88 -15.93
C THR A 185 -3.65 -12.83 -16.05
N PHE A 186 -2.44 -13.22 -15.68
CA PHE A 186 -1.24 -12.40 -15.75
C PHE A 186 -0.65 -12.39 -17.18
N GLY A 187 0.20 -11.40 -17.50
CA GLY A 187 0.81 -11.27 -18.82
C GLY A 187 1.72 -12.44 -19.19
N ASN A 188 2.26 -13.16 -18.20
CA ASN A 188 2.98 -14.41 -18.42
C ASN A 188 2.07 -15.62 -18.77
N GLY A 189 0.76 -15.42 -18.91
CA GLY A 189 -0.23 -16.45 -19.21
C GLY A 189 -0.72 -17.26 -18.01
N GLN A 190 -0.19 -17.01 -16.80
CA GLN A 190 -0.66 -17.70 -15.60
C GLN A 190 -2.01 -17.16 -15.15
N THR A 191 -3.00 -18.05 -15.02
CA THR A 191 -4.32 -17.73 -14.44
C THR A 191 -4.42 -18.20 -12.99
N VAL A 192 -5.01 -17.38 -12.14
CA VAL A 192 -5.20 -17.64 -10.71
C VAL A 192 -6.60 -17.28 -10.27
N GLY A 193 -7.31 -18.26 -9.71
CA GLY A 193 -8.55 -18.02 -9.00
C GLY A 193 -8.30 -17.51 -7.59
N VAL A 194 -9.02 -16.46 -7.19
CA VAL A 194 -9.05 -15.95 -5.82
C VAL A 194 -10.49 -15.75 -5.35
N PRO A 195 -10.79 -16.07 -4.08
CA PRO A 195 -12.11 -15.78 -3.52
C PRO A 195 -12.32 -14.27 -3.40
N ALA A 196 -13.58 -13.86 -3.32
CA ALA A 196 -13.94 -12.48 -3.03
C ALA A 196 -13.21 -11.96 -1.79
N LEU A 197 -12.91 -10.65 -1.77
CA LEU A 197 -12.24 -10.05 -0.62
C LEU A 197 -13.16 -10.00 0.60
N THR A 198 -12.61 -10.30 1.77
CA THR A 198 -13.29 -10.05 3.06
C THR A 198 -13.25 -8.57 3.42
N ASP A 199 -14.06 -8.18 4.40
CA ASP A 199 -14.04 -6.82 4.94
C ASP A 199 -12.65 -6.46 5.53
N ALA A 200 -11.98 -7.42 6.18
CA ALA A 200 -10.64 -7.18 6.74
C ALA A 200 -9.60 -7.01 5.64
N GLU A 201 -9.68 -7.79 4.55
CA GLU A 201 -8.81 -7.61 3.38
C GLU A 201 -9.02 -6.24 2.73
N PHE A 202 -10.25 -5.75 2.60
CA PHE A 202 -10.51 -4.39 2.09
C PHE A 202 -9.91 -3.29 2.97
N ALA A 203 -9.87 -3.47 4.28
CA ALA A 203 -9.26 -2.50 5.19
C ALA A 203 -7.72 -2.45 5.08
N LEU A 204 -7.09 -3.51 4.54
CA LEU A 204 -5.65 -3.64 4.39
C LEU A 204 -5.16 -3.29 2.98
N ALA A 205 -5.94 -3.66 1.96
CA ALA A 205 -5.65 -3.52 0.54
C ALA A 205 -5.43 -2.07 0.09
N SER A 206 -4.81 -1.92 -1.08
CA SER A 206 -4.79 -0.66 -1.81
C SER A 206 -6.18 -0.30 -2.30
N THR A 207 -6.38 0.97 -2.66
CA THR A 207 -7.67 1.48 -3.11
C THR A 207 -7.52 2.24 -4.41
N THR A 208 -8.55 2.17 -5.24
CA THR A 208 -8.76 2.99 -6.44
C THR A 208 -9.68 4.18 -6.11
N GLY A 209 -9.89 4.45 -4.81
CA GLY A 209 -10.84 5.43 -4.31
C GLY A 209 -12.27 4.97 -4.52
N GLY A 210 -12.82 5.21 -5.71
CA GLY A 210 -14.23 5.01 -6.05
C GLY A 210 -14.49 4.18 -7.31
N GLU A 211 -13.44 3.74 -8.01
CA GLU A 211 -13.53 3.14 -9.36
C GLU A 211 -13.73 1.62 -9.35
N GLY A 212 -13.93 1.03 -8.17
CA GLY A 212 -14.19 -0.38 -7.98
C GLY A 212 -13.10 -1.06 -7.15
N ILE A 213 -13.03 -2.39 -7.24
CA ILE A 213 -12.12 -3.21 -6.40
C ILE A 213 -11.07 -3.96 -7.20
N TRP A 214 -10.88 -3.61 -8.47
CA TRP A 214 -9.95 -4.28 -9.38
C TRP A 214 -8.51 -4.33 -8.85
N LEU A 215 -8.02 -3.26 -8.21
CA LEU A 215 -6.68 -3.26 -7.61
C LEU A 215 -6.55 -4.24 -6.42
N PRO A 216 -7.41 -4.19 -5.39
CA PRO A 216 -7.42 -5.20 -4.32
C PRO A 216 -7.49 -6.65 -4.85
N VAL A 217 -8.25 -6.89 -5.92
CA VAL A 217 -8.34 -8.21 -6.57
C VAL A 217 -7.00 -8.62 -7.17
N LEU A 218 -6.33 -7.73 -7.92
CA LEU A 218 -5.00 -7.99 -8.48
C LEU A 218 -3.96 -8.24 -7.39
N GLU A 219 -3.97 -7.46 -6.30
CA GLU A 219 -3.08 -7.65 -5.16
C GLU A 219 -3.26 -9.03 -4.52
N LYS A 220 -4.51 -9.44 -4.31
CA LYS A 220 -4.83 -10.77 -3.76
C LYS A 220 -4.37 -11.88 -4.69
N ALA A 221 -4.63 -11.76 -5.99
CA ALA A 221 -4.19 -12.73 -6.99
C ALA A 221 -2.66 -12.85 -7.07
N PHE A 222 -1.95 -11.71 -7.07
CA PHE A 222 -0.50 -11.70 -7.07
C PHE A 222 0.07 -12.25 -5.76
N GLY A 223 -0.56 -11.95 -4.62
CA GLY A 223 -0.29 -12.57 -3.33
C GLY A 223 -0.41 -14.10 -3.36
N SER A 224 -1.45 -14.64 -4.00
CA SER A 224 -1.66 -16.08 -4.20
C SER A 224 -0.54 -16.73 -5.01
N VAL A 225 -0.07 -16.07 -6.07
CA VAL A 225 1.10 -16.53 -6.83
C VAL A 225 2.34 -16.59 -5.95
N ARG A 226 2.61 -15.51 -5.21
CA ARG A 226 3.78 -15.42 -4.33
C ARG A 226 3.75 -16.40 -3.16
N MET A 227 2.57 -16.77 -2.69
CA MET A 227 2.41 -17.80 -1.67
C MET A 227 2.79 -19.16 -2.24
N ARG A 228 2.25 -19.53 -3.41
CA ARG A 228 2.54 -20.82 -4.06
C ARG A 228 3.99 -20.98 -4.52
N SER A 229 4.69 -19.88 -4.78
CA SER A 229 6.12 -19.93 -5.13
C SER A 229 7.04 -20.17 -3.93
N ARG A 230 6.53 -20.15 -2.70
CA ARG A 230 7.31 -20.44 -1.49
C ARG A 230 7.14 -21.91 -1.11
N ALA A 231 8.21 -22.48 -0.54
CA ALA A 231 8.15 -23.78 0.12
C ALA A 231 7.02 -23.80 1.16
N GLU A 232 6.35 -24.94 1.32
CA GLU A 232 5.14 -25.09 2.15
C GLU A 232 5.34 -24.56 3.59
N ASP A 233 6.52 -24.79 4.16
CA ASP A 233 6.93 -24.31 5.50
C ASP A 233 7.13 -22.78 5.60
N LYS A 234 7.08 -22.08 4.46
CA LYS A 234 7.31 -20.62 4.34
C LYS A 234 6.14 -19.89 3.68
N GLN A 235 5.04 -20.61 3.41
CA GLN A 235 3.82 -20.00 2.92
C GLN A 235 3.23 -19.14 4.03
N ALA A 236 2.81 -17.92 3.66
CA ALA A 236 2.06 -17.08 4.59
C ALA A 236 0.64 -17.62 4.73
N GLN A 237 0.00 -17.41 5.88
CA GLN A 237 -1.38 -17.85 6.09
C GLN A 237 -2.40 -17.00 5.30
N SER A 238 -2.00 -15.81 4.85
CA SER A 238 -2.81 -14.94 3.97
C SER A 238 -2.07 -14.54 2.68
N MET A 239 -2.82 -14.52 1.57
CA MET A 239 -2.31 -14.07 0.26
C MET A 239 -1.82 -12.61 0.33
N THR A 240 -2.53 -11.77 1.10
CA THR A 240 -2.19 -10.37 1.37
C THR A 240 -0.87 -10.23 2.14
N ASP A 241 -0.46 -11.23 2.93
CA ASP A 241 0.85 -11.22 3.60
C ASP A 241 1.98 -11.72 2.69
N ALA A 242 1.67 -12.67 1.80
CA ALA A 242 2.65 -13.20 0.86
C ALA A 242 3.24 -12.11 -0.05
N ILE A 243 2.44 -11.12 -0.43
CA ILE A 243 2.91 -9.95 -1.21
C ILE A 243 3.70 -8.95 -0.35
N ALA A 244 3.37 -8.83 0.93
CA ALA A 244 3.90 -7.79 1.81
C ALA A 244 5.32 -8.01 2.32
N GLY A 245 5.88 -9.22 2.14
CA GLY A 245 7.26 -9.55 2.50
C GLY A 245 8.35 -8.87 1.65
N GLY A 246 7.99 -7.86 0.85
CA GLY A 246 8.86 -7.20 -0.10
C GLY A 246 9.03 -7.99 -1.40
N GLY A 247 9.33 -7.29 -2.49
CA GLY A 247 9.49 -7.86 -3.83
C GLY A 247 10.38 -6.99 -4.70
N SER A 248 10.34 -7.21 -6.01
CA SER A 248 11.13 -6.43 -6.97
C SER A 248 10.25 -5.90 -8.10
N ILE A 249 10.60 -4.72 -8.60
CA ILE A 249 9.96 -4.12 -9.78
C ILE A 249 10.05 -5.07 -10.98
N ALA A 250 11.20 -5.74 -11.14
CA ALA A 250 11.44 -6.71 -12.21
C ALA A 250 10.41 -7.87 -12.18
N MET A 251 10.12 -8.41 -10.99
CA MET A 251 9.12 -9.47 -10.85
C MET A 251 7.72 -8.96 -11.24
N SER A 252 7.34 -7.76 -10.81
CA SER A 252 6.04 -7.18 -11.19
C SER A 252 5.92 -7.03 -12.70
N ILE A 253 6.96 -6.48 -13.35
CA ILE A 253 6.98 -6.35 -14.82
C ILE A 253 6.79 -7.72 -15.48
N GLN A 254 7.53 -8.73 -15.04
CA GLN A 254 7.44 -10.09 -15.58
C GLN A 254 6.04 -10.69 -15.47
N TYR A 255 5.35 -10.51 -14.34
CA TYR A 255 3.98 -10.98 -14.18
C TYR A 255 2.97 -10.14 -14.96
N LEU A 256 3.14 -8.82 -15.00
CA LEU A 256 2.17 -7.95 -15.66
C LEU A 256 2.26 -8.02 -17.19
N SER A 257 3.48 -8.17 -17.74
CA SER A 257 3.69 -8.11 -19.19
C SER A 257 4.08 -9.43 -19.85
N GLY A 258 4.57 -10.42 -19.08
CA GLY A 258 5.09 -11.68 -19.63
C GLY A 258 6.48 -11.57 -20.26
N HIS A 259 7.11 -10.40 -20.20
CA HIS A 259 8.46 -10.17 -20.72
C HIS A 259 9.50 -10.12 -19.60
N LYS A 260 10.77 -10.35 -19.95
CA LYS A 260 11.90 -10.17 -19.04
C LYS A 260 12.06 -8.70 -18.68
N ALA A 261 12.72 -8.47 -17.54
CA ALA A 261 13.05 -7.13 -17.06
C ALA A 261 14.55 -7.00 -16.81
N GLU A 262 15.11 -5.84 -17.13
CA GLU A 262 16.50 -5.49 -16.85
C GLU A 262 16.58 -4.30 -15.91
N THR A 263 17.58 -4.27 -15.01
CA THR A 263 17.79 -3.13 -14.10
C THR A 263 19.10 -2.41 -14.42
N LEU A 264 19.00 -1.16 -14.82
CA LEU A 264 20.11 -0.22 -14.83
C LEU A 264 20.35 0.27 -13.40
N ARG A 265 21.48 -0.10 -12.80
CA ARG A 265 21.89 0.41 -11.48
C ARG A 265 22.47 1.82 -11.62
N LEU A 266 21.97 2.75 -10.82
CA LEU A 266 22.42 4.15 -10.80
C LEU A 266 23.37 4.42 -9.63
N ARG A 267 23.29 3.61 -8.56
CA ARG A 267 24.14 3.73 -7.38
C ARG A 267 24.85 2.42 -7.06
N GLY A 268 26.16 2.53 -6.80
CA GLY A 268 27.02 1.47 -6.30
C GLY A 268 27.24 1.58 -4.79
N LYS A 269 28.40 1.13 -4.29
CA LYS A 269 28.79 1.37 -2.88
C LYS A 269 29.18 2.83 -2.61
N ALA A 270 29.69 3.53 -3.63
CA ALA A 270 30.03 4.94 -3.59
C ALA A 270 29.03 5.75 -4.44
N ALA A 271 28.90 7.04 -4.13
CA ALA A 271 28.12 7.96 -4.95
C ALA A 271 28.83 8.20 -6.30
N PRO A 272 28.09 8.28 -7.42
CA PRO A 272 28.68 8.57 -8.72
C PRO A 272 29.30 9.97 -8.76
N THR A 273 30.46 10.08 -9.39
CA THR A 273 31.14 11.33 -9.71
C THR A 273 30.28 12.20 -10.65
N PRO A 274 30.55 13.51 -10.79
CA PRO A 274 29.81 14.37 -11.72
C PRO A 274 29.77 13.85 -13.16
N GLY A 275 30.89 13.38 -13.72
CA GLY A 275 30.94 12.82 -15.07
C GLY A 275 30.15 11.52 -15.21
N GLU A 276 30.23 10.62 -14.22
CA GLU A 276 29.42 9.40 -14.20
C GLU A 276 27.91 9.72 -14.11
N ARG A 277 27.53 10.77 -13.38
CA ARG A 277 26.12 11.20 -13.31
C ARG A 277 25.60 11.66 -14.67
N GLU A 278 26.38 12.40 -15.44
CA GLU A 278 26.00 12.83 -16.78
C GLU A 278 25.84 11.65 -17.74
N GLU A 279 26.79 10.71 -17.73
CA GLU A 279 26.70 9.48 -18.53
C GLU A 279 25.47 8.64 -18.14
N LEU A 280 25.23 8.46 -16.83
CA LEU A 280 24.05 7.74 -16.33
C LEU A 280 22.76 8.45 -16.74
N ALA A 281 22.71 9.78 -16.66
CA ALA A 281 21.54 10.56 -17.08
C ALA A 281 21.25 10.37 -18.57
N ALA A 282 22.29 10.40 -19.42
CA ALA A 282 22.16 10.14 -20.86
C ALA A 282 21.66 8.72 -21.15
N ARG A 283 22.19 7.71 -20.43
CA ARG A 283 21.76 6.31 -20.56
C ARG A 283 20.31 6.08 -20.11
N VAL A 284 19.92 6.68 -18.98
CA VAL A 284 18.52 6.64 -18.50
C VAL A 284 17.61 7.29 -19.54
N LYS A 285 17.94 8.49 -20.01
CA LYS A 285 17.19 9.20 -21.04
C LYS A 285 16.96 8.33 -22.29
N ALA A 286 18.02 7.77 -22.84
CA ALA A 286 17.94 6.93 -24.05
C ALA A 286 17.04 5.71 -23.85
N LYS A 287 17.20 4.98 -22.73
CA LYS A 287 16.38 3.80 -22.43
C LYS A 287 14.93 4.12 -22.13
N VAL A 288 14.65 5.22 -21.41
CA VAL A 288 13.27 5.67 -21.16
C VAL A 288 12.57 6.01 -22.47
N ILE A 289 13.23 6.75 -23.37
CA ILE A 289 12.68 7.08 -24.69
C ILE A 289 12.40 5.80 -25.50
N GLU A 290 13.34 4.85 -25.51
CA GLU A 290 13.16 3.57 -26.21
C GLU A 290 11.97 2.78 -25.64
N ALA A 291 11.90 2.64 -24.31
CA ALA A 291 10.86 1.90 -23.63
C ALA A 291 9.47 2.51 -23.85
N ILE A 292 9.33 3.84 -23.72
CA ILE A 292 8.07 4.55 -24.00
C ILE A 292 7.63 4.33 -25.44
N LYS A 293 8.56 4.46 -26.40
CA LYS A 293 8.24 4.24 -27.83
C LYS A 293 7.75 2.82 -28.10
N ALA A 294 8.24 1.85 -27.34
CA ALA A 294 7.86 0.44 -27.45
C ALA A 294 6.65 0.06 -26.56
N GLY A 295 6.07 1.00 -25.82
CA GLY A 295 4.97 0.75 -24.88
C GLY A 295 5.35 -0.20 -23.73
N ARG A 296 6.60 -0.12 -23.27
CA ARG A 296 7.18 -1.00 -22.25
C ARG A 296 7.11 -0.38 -20.86
N LEU A 297 6.90 -1.23 -19.85
CA LEU A 297 6.80 -0.84 -18.46
C LEU A 297 8.13 -0.33 -17.89
N ILE A 298 8.08 0.72 -17.06
CA ILE A 298 9.28 1.36 -16.47
C ILE A 298 9.05 1.70 -15.00
N GLY A 299 9.94 1.19 -14.13
CA GLY A 299 9.92 1.51 -12.71
C GLY A 299 11.27 1.93 -12.15
N ALA A 300 11.25 2.67 -11.05
CA ALA A 300 12.44 3.14 -10.35
C ALA A 300 12.37 2.81 -8.85
N GLY A 301 13.53 2.57 -8.24
CA GLY A 301 13.63 2.24 -6.81
C GLY A 301 14.52 3.21 -6.04
N THR A 302 14.14 3.52 -4.80
CA THR A 302 14.94 4.31 -3.86
C THR A 302 15.62 3.43 -2.81
N ASP A 303 16.72 3.94 -2.22
CA ASP A 303 17.36 3.33 -1.07
C ASP A 303 16.70 3.75 0.26
N ALA A 304 17.17 3.22 1.38
CA ALA A 304 16.66 3.52 2.72
C ALA A 304 16.79 4.99 3.15
N ALA A 305 17.65 5.75 2.48
CA ALA A 305 17.86 7.17 2.73
C ALA A 305 18.10 7.90 1.39
N PRO A 306 17.03 8.25 0.65
CA PRO A 306 17.16 8.96 -0.63
C PRO A 306 17.71 10.38 -0.44
N GLY A 307 17.56 10.96 0.76
CA GLY A 307 18.14 12.27 1.10
C GLY A 307 17.37 13.48 0.55
N VAL A 308 16.30 13.25 -0.21
CA VAL A 308 15.47 14.30 -0.81
C VAL A 308 14.12 14.37 -0.10
N PRO A 309 13.71 15.53 0.46
CA PRO A 309 12.40 15.67 1.09
C PRO A 309 11.24 15.31 0.14
N GLY A 310 10.22 14.64 0.68
CA GLY A 310 9.06 14.20 -0.11
C GLY A 310 9.26 12.89 -0.89
N ILE A 311 10.50 12.41 -1.04
CA ILE A 311 10.80 11.12 -1.69
C ILE A 311 10.80 10.00 -0.66
N THR A 312 9.96 9.00 -0.88
CA THR A 312 9.79 7.87 0.05
C THR A 312 11.01 6.92 -0.02
N PRO A 313 11.61 6.54 1.13
CA PRO A 313 12.73 5.59 1.17
C PRO A 313 12.29 4.15 0.95
N ASN A 314 13.21 3.29 0.48
CA ASN A 314 12.98 1.85 0.22
C ASN A 314 11.71 1.60 -0.61
N HIS A 315 11.46 2.44 -1.61
CA HIS A 315 10.17 2.51 -2.27
C HIS A 315 10.30 2.38 -3.78
N ALA A 316 9.24 1.87 -4.42
CA ALA A 316 9.13 1.74 -5.87
C ALA A 316 8.23 2.84 -6.44
N PHE A 317 8.63 3.37 -7.59
CA PHE A 317 7.95 4.42 -8.31
C PHE A 317 7.76 3.96 -9.77
N ALA A 318 6.72 4.47 -10.41
CA ALA A 318 6.58 4.39 -11.86
C ALA A 318 7.28 5.56 -12.55
N ILE A 319 7.74 5.35 -13.78
CA ILE A 319 8.14 6.43 -14.69
C ILE A 319 7.11 6.45 -15.83
N PHE A 320 6.27 7.48 -15.87
CA PHE A 320 5.24 7.62 -16.90
C PHE A 320 5.76 8.25 -18.19
N GLY A 321 6.86 9.01 -18.11
CA GLY A 321 7.33 9.74 -19.27
C GLY A 321 8.60 10.53 -19.06
N ILE A 322 8.98 11.23 -20.11
CA ILE A 322 10.10 12.17 -20.11
C ILE A 322 9.83 13.34 -21.06
N ASP A 323 10.07 14.57 -20.60
CA ASP A 323 10.37 15.68 -21.49
C ASP A 323 11.83 15.56 -21.92
N ALA A 324 12.04 15.03 -23.13
CA ALA A 324 13.38 14.79 -23.66
C ALA A 324 14.15 16.07 -23.96
N GLN A 325 13.48 17.21 -24.19
CA GLN A 325 14.17 18.48 -24.44
C GLN A 325 14.66 19.08 -23.13
N ALA A 326 13.78 19.16 -22.14
CA ALA A 326 14.12 19.68 -20.82
C ALA A 326 14.95 18.69 -19.97
N GLY A 327 14.95 17.40 -20.30
CA GLY A 327 15.62 16.36 -19.52
C GLY A 327 14.92 16.09 -18.19
N VAL A 328 13.59 16.11 -18.18
CA VAL A 328 12.75 15.99 -16.98
C VAL A 328 11.92 14.71 -17.05
N LEU A 329 12.02 13.87 -16.03
CA LEU A 329 11.21 12.65 -15.89
C LEU A 329 9.88 12.95 -15.22
N HIS A 330 8.82 12.30 -15.69
CA HIS A 330 7.50 12.28 -15.07
C HIS A 330 7.36 11.01 -14.24
N LEU A 331 7.30 11.16 -12.92
CA LEU A 331 7.30 10.05 -11.98
C LEU A 331 5.98 9.96 -11.22
N TRP A 332 5.69 8.76 -10.74
CA TRP A 332 4.54 8.54 -9.88
C TRP A 332 4.86 7.64 -8.68
N ASN A 333 4.49 8.13 -7.51
CA ASN A 333 4.54 7.43 -6.24
C ASN A 333 3.20 6.74 -5.96
N PRO A 334 3.13 5.40 -5.87
CA PRO A 334 1.88 4.68 -5.63
C PRO A 334 1.24 5.01 -4.27
N HIS A 335 1.95 5.65 -3.33
CA HIS A 335 1.32 6.18 -2.11
C HIS A 335 0.28 7.29 -2.38
N GLY A 336 0.23 7.85 -3.60
CA GLY A 336 -0.70 8.94 -3.95
C GLY A 336 -0.47 10.23 -3.15
N ASN A 337 0.73 10.41 -2.59
CA ASN A 337 1.01 11.49 -1.65
C ASN A 337 0.96 12.89 -2.31
N THR A 338 0.77 13.91 -1.48
CA THR A 338 0.95 15.32 -1.89
C THR A 338 2.08 15.92 -1.07
N PHE A 339 2.98 16.64 -1.72
CA PHE A 339 4.13 17.29 -1.08
C PHE A 339 4.33 18.70 -1.64
N LYS A 340 4.49 19.66 -0.73
CA LYS A 340 4.81 21.06 -1.05
C LYS A 340 6.20 21.38 -0.49
N PRO A 341 7.22 21.60 -1.35
CA PRO A 341 8.54 22.01 -0.93
C PRO A 341 8.52 23.30 -0.10
N LYS A 342 9.45 23.41 0.86
CA LYS A 342 9.64 24.61 1.68
C LYS A 342 10.73 25.52 1.08
N GLY A 343 10.72 25.68 -0.24
CA GLY A 343 11.73 26.40 -1.01
C GLY A 343 11.59 26.09 -2.51
N PRO A 344 12.52 26.57 -3.34
CA PRO A 344 12.60 26.18 -4.75
C PRO A 344 12.73 24.66 -4.89
N ALA A 345 12.08 24.08 -5.90
CA ALA A 345 12.15 22.65 -6.17
C ALA A 345 13.60 22.22 -6.45
N GLY A 346 13.99 21.06 -5.92
CA GLY A 346 15.34 20.52 -6.07
C GLY A 346 15.72 19.55 -4.94
N LEU A 347 16.93 19.00 -5.00
CA LEU A 347 17.41 17.99 -4.05
C LEU A 347 17.29 18.41 -2.56
N GLU A 348 17.47 19.70 -2.26
CA GLU A 348 17.42 20.23 -0.89
C GLU A 348 15.98 20.31 -0.33
N HIS A 349 15.03 20.77 -1.13
CA HIS A 349 13.66 21.06 -0.67
C HIS A 349 12.62 20.04 -1.11
N GLY A 350 12.99 19.13 -2.03
CA GLY A 350 12.09 18.20 -2.70
C GLY A 350 11.40 18.80 -3.92
N TYR A 351 10.44 18.05 -4.48
CA TYR A 351 9.71 18.41 -5.69
C TYR A 351 8.21 18.50 -5.40
N PRO A 352 7.49 19.49 -5.97
CA PRO A 352 6.03 19.54 -5.86
C PRO A 352 5.43 18.21 -6.31
N THR A 353 4.60 17.60 -5.45
CA THR A 353 3.95 16.32 -5.73
C THR A 353 2.46 16.46 -5.49
N LYS A 354 1.63 15.92 -6.39
CA LYS A 354 0.17 15.87 -6.24
C LYS A 354 -0.33 14.50 -6.69
N GLY A 355 -1.09 13.79 -5.85
CA GLY A 355 -1.59 12.45 -6.18
C GLY A 355 -0.46 11.47 -6.52
N GLY A 356 0.70 11.62 -5.89
CA GLY A 356 1.91 10.86 -6.17
C GLY A 356 2.67 11.30 -7.43
N ARG A 357 2.10 12.12 -8.31
CA ARG A 357 2.75 12.59 -9.55
C ARG A 357 3.70 13.75 -9.26
N PHE A 358 4.91 13.71 -9.81
CA PHE A 358 5.90 14.78 -9.73
C PHE A 358 6.92 14.71 -10.87
N ASP A 359 7.56 15.85 -11.12
CA ASP A 359 8.58 16.00 -12.16
C ASP A 359 9.97 16.14 -11.53
N MET A 360 10.97 15.49 -12.10
CA MET A 360 12.34 15.53 -11.61
C MET A 360 13.36 15.61 -12.76
N PRO A 361 14.30 16.56 -12.73
CA PRO A 361 15.42 16.59 -13.69
C PRO A 361 16.24 15.30 -13.64
N LEU A 362 16.72 14.83 -14.79
CA LEU A 362 17.49 13.58 -14.90
C LEU A 362 18.73 13.56 -13.99
N GLY A 363 19.45 14.67 -13.89
CA GLY A 363 20.64 14.79 -13.04
C GLY A 363 20.33 14.56 -11.55
N ASP A 364 19.19 15.07 -11.10
CA ASP A 364 18.72 14.87 -9.73
C ASP A 364 18.17 13.46 -9.52
N PHE A 365 17.51 12.91 -10.54
CA PHE A 365 17.01 11.53 -10.53
C PHE A 365 18.15 10.52 -10.35
N VAL A 366 19.22 10.61 -11.16
CA VAL A 366 20.38 9.71 -11.02
C VAL A 366 21.12 9.93 -9.70
N ALA A 367 21.04 11.14 -9.16
CA ALA A 367 21.58 11.44 -7.84
C ALA A 367 20.70 10.89 -6.71
N THR A 368 19.43 10.58 -6.91
CA THR A 368 18.48 10.22 -5.84
C THR A 368 18.11 8.74 -5.84
N PHE A 369 17.89 8.17 -7.02
CA PHE A 369 17.39 6.81 -7.20
C PHE A 369 18.52 5.78 -7.26
N ARG A 370 18.22 4.57 -6.83
CA ARG A 370 19.17 3.45 -6.80
C ARG A 370 19.31 2.78 -8.15
N GLY A 371 18.21 2.71 -8.90
CA GLY A 371 18.14 1.96 -10.16
C GLY A 371 16.83 2.20 -10.89
N VAL A 372 16.86 1.97 -12.20
CA VAL A 372 15.69 1.93 -13.08
C VAL A 372 15.56 0.51 -13.61
N THR A 373 14.35 -0.04 -13.58
CA THR A 373 14.03 -1.34 -14.15
C THR A 373 13.13 -1.12 -15.35
N PHE A 374 13.51 -1.74 -16.46
CA PHE A 374 12.82 -1.67 -17.73
C PHE A 374 12.29 -3.04 -18.09
N GLU A 375 11.07 -3.10 -18.58
CA GLU A 375 10.64 -4.21 -19.43
C GLU A 375 11.52 -4.29 -20.68
N THR A 376 11.84 -5.51 -21.09
CA THR A 376 12.59 -5.80 -22.32
C THR A 376 11.65 -6.32 -23.41
N GLY A 377 12.12 -6.40 -24.65
CA GLY A 377 11.36 -7.06 -25.73
C GLY A 377 11.43 -8.59 -25.73
N GLU A 378 12.11 -9.21 -24.74
CA GLU A 378 12.29 -10.65 -24.69
C GLU A 378 11.19 -11.29 -23.83
N ALA A 379 10.43 -12.23 -24.40
CA ALA A 379 9.43 -12.99 -23.65
C ALA A 379 10.07 -13.89 -22.58
N LEU A 380 9.34 -14.13 -21.49
CA LEU A 380 9.72 -15.18 -20.54
C LEU A 380 9.66 -16.54 -21.22
N ALA A 381 10.64 -17.40 -20.96
CA ALA A 381 10.68 -18.73 -21.56
C ALA A 381 9.59 -19.64 -20.99
N ASN A 382 9.22 -19.43 -19.72
CA ASN A 382 8.07 -20.06 -19.08
C ASN A 382 7.49 -19.16 -17.96
N PRO A 383 6.23 -19.39 -17.54
CA PRO A 383 5.60 -18.57 -16.49
C PRO A 383 6.29 -18.65 -15.12
N GLU A 384 6.98 -19.75 -14.82
CA GLU A 384 7.65 -20.01 -13.54
C GLU A 384 8.98 -19.25 -13.37
N GLU A 385 9.59 -18.78 -14.47
CA GLU A 385 10.83 -17.99 -14.45
C GLU A 385 10.66 -16.71 -13.61
N ALA A 386 9.44 -16.13 -13.60
CA ALA A 386 9.11 -14.96 -12.79
C ALA A 386 9.13 -15.22 -11.27
N ALA A 387 8.97 -16.47 -10.82
CA ALA A 387 8.95 -16.86 -9.42
C ALA A 387 10.35 -16.97 -8.78
N HIS A 388 11.41 -17.13 -9.59
CA HIS A 388 12.76 -17.46 -9.13
C HIS A 388 13.66 -16.26 -8.80
N LEU A 389 13.17 -15.03 -8.88
CA LEU A 389 13.95 -13.85 -8.47
C LEU A 389 14.01 -13.78 -6.93
N PRO A 390 15.19 -13.92 -6.29
CA PRO A 390 15.29 -13.89 -4.85
C PRO A 390 14.84 -12.52 -4.34
N GLY A 391 13.75 -12.51 -3.57
CA GLY A 391 13.40 -11.36 -2.75
C GLY A 391 14.59 -10.97 -1.88
N ARG A 392 14.82 -9.66 -1.72
CA ARG A 392 15.85 -9.17 -0.77
C ARG A 392 15.54 -9.79 0.59
N LYS A 393 16.50 -10.52 1.18
CA LYS A 393 16.43 -10.89 2.60
C LYS A 393 16.20 -9.61 3.42
N PRO A 394 15.27 -9.59 4.40
CA PRO A 394 15.17 -8.50 5.34
C PRO A 394 16.55 -8.28 5.97
N ARG A 395 17.07 -7.05 5.91
CA ARG A 395 18.26 -6.70 6.68
C ARG A 395 17.85 -6.68 8.14
N THR A 396 18.31 -7.65 8.91
CA THR A 396 18.30 -7.57 10.38
C THR A 396 19.01 -6.28 10.78
N PRO A 397 18.43 -5.43 11.65
CA PRO A 397 19.16 -4.31 12.20
C PRO A 397 20.37 -4.88 12.94
N THR A 398 21.57 -4.60 12.45
CA THR A 398 22.78 -4.81 13.26
C THR A 398 22.62 -3.96 14.51
N ALA A 399 22.50 -4.63 15.66
CA ALA A 399 22.60 -3.98 16.96
C ALA A 399 23.84 -3.08 16.94
N LYS A 400 23.65 -1.78 17.14
CA LYS A 400 24.77 -0.90 17.45
C LYS A 400 25.36 -1.43 18.75
N ALA A 401 26.56 -1.99 18.69
CA ALA A 401 27.35 -2.20 19.87
C ALA A 401 27.59 -0.83 20.51
N ASP A 402 27.08 -0.65 21.72
CA ASP A 402 27.38 0.53 22.52
C ASP A 402 28.89 0.57 22.79
N ALA A 403 29.56 1.55 22.20
CA ALA A 403 30.92 1.89 22.59
C ALA A 403 30.88 2.54 23.99
N PRO A 404 31.71 2.12 24.95
CA PRO A 404 31.72 2.70 26.28
C PRO A 404 32.14 4.16 26.22
N LYS A 405 31.35 5.03 26.85
CA LYS A 405 31.70 6.45 27.05
C LYS A 405 32.93 6.55 27.95
N SER A 406 33.95 7.24 27.45
CA SER A 406 35.13 7.63 28.23
C SER A 406 34.75 8.60 29.35
N PRO A 407 35.37 8.55 30.54
CA PRO A 407 35.04 9.44 31.64
C PRO A 407 35.52 10.87 31.39
N GLU A 408 34.67 11.83 31.72
CA GLU A 408 34.97 13.27 31.78
C GLU A 408 36.14 13.54 32.74
N GLN A 409 37.14 14.26 32.23
CA GLN A 409 38.15 14.92 33.05
C GLN A 409 37.60 16.24 33.58
N THR A 410 37.40 16.30 34.89
CA THR A 410 37.26 17.55 35.64
C THR A 410 38.62 18.27 35.70
N THR A 411 38.68 19.51 35.21
CA THR A 411 39.72 20.47 35.62
C THR A 411 39.13 21.87 35.83
N HIS A 412 39.25 22.31 37.09
CA HIS A 412 39.31 23.65 37.65
C HIS A 412 39.13 24.89 36.74
N LYS A 413 38.22 25.78 37.13
CA LYS A 413 38.55 27.04 37.81
C LYS A 413 37.39 27.53 38.66
#